data_AF-Q5NB02-F1
#
_entry.id   AF-Q5NB02-F1
#
_cell.length_a   1.000
_cell.length_b   1.000
_cell.length_c   1.000
_cell.angle_alpha   90.00
_cell.angle_beta   90.00
_cell.angle_gamma   90.00
#
_symmetry.space_group_name_H-M   'P 1'
#
loop_
_entity.id
_entity.type
_entity.pdbx_description
1 polymer ?
#
loop_
_entity_poly.entity_id
_entity_poly.type
_entity_poly.pdbx_seq_one_letter_code
_entity_poly.pdbx_strand_id
1 'polypeptide(L)'
;MAKPQQEVYFVFMNFDPVYERLRADRCRSKEGSATLDAYLSHKHDKLLAKLLQPDTYRKKSSLAIVDGFAVEITDAQLADLVVMAMQASILRLAKEVRVVEKNQELA
;
A
#
# COMPACT_ATOMS: atom_id res chain seq x y z
N MET A 1 -25.98 14.54 -1.96
CA MET A 1 -25.51 13.19 -2.34
C MET A 1 -24.13 13.01 -1.73
N ALA A 2 -24.03 12.27 -0.62
CA ALA A 2 -22.73 12.04 0.03
C ALA A 2 -21.95 11.03 -0.84
N LYS A 3 -20.83 11.46 -1.42
CA LYS A 3 -19.88 10.52 -2.01
C LYS A 3 -19.36 9.63 -0.87
N PRO A 4 -19.24 8.30 -1.06
CA PRO A 4 -18.50 7.49 -0.10
C PRO A 4 -17.12 8.11 0.03
N GLN A 5 -16.71 8.45 1.26
CA GLN A 5 -15.37 8.98 1.51
C GLN A 5 -14.40 7.86 1.14
N GLN A 6 -13.67 8.04 0.05
CA GLN A 6 -12.64 7.11 -0.40
C GLN A 6 -11.31 7.76 -0.05
N GLU A 7 -10.66 7.23 0.99
CA GLU A 7 -9.38 7.76 1.42
C GLU A 7 -8.26 6.92 0.83
N VAL A 8 -7.46 7.53 -0.03
CA VAL A 8 -6.29 6.87 -0.59
C VAL A 8 -5.08 7.21 0.26
N TYR A 9 -4.33 6.19 0.64
CA TYR A 9 -3.11 6.28 1.42
C TYR A 9 -1.94 5.73 0.60
N PHE A 10 -0.88 6.52 0.51
CA PHE A 10 0.41 6.10 0.00
C PHE A 10 1.26 5.57 1.15
N VAL A 11 1.61 4.30 1.07
CA VAL A 11 2.43 3.60 2.06
C VAL A 11 3.80 3.39 1.42
N PHE A 12 4.83 3.97 2.02
CA PHE A 12 6.22 3.77 1.66
C PHE A 12 6.85 2.84 2.68
N MET A 13 7.41 1.73 2.21
CA MET A 13 8.09 0.76 3.06
C MET A 13 9.53 1.18 3.35
N ASN A 14 10.10 0.55 4.37
CA ASN A 14 11.51 0.64 4.70
C ASN A 14 12.37 -0.04 3.62
N PHE A 15 13.64 0.37 3.58
CA PHE A 15 14.60 -0.16 2.63
C PHE A 15 14.74 -1.69 2.78
N ASP A 16 14.53 -2.40 1.68
CA ASP A 16 14.68 -3.85 1.58
C ASP A 16 15.85 -4.17 0.64
N PRO A 17 16.92 -4.86 1.12
CA PRO A 17 18.04 -5.25 0.27
C PRO A 17 17.63 -6.22 -0.85
N VAL A 18 16.54 -6.97 -0.68
CA VAL A 18 15.98 -7.83 -1.73
C VAL A 18 15.32 -7.00 -2.83
N TYR A 19 14.59 -5.94 -2.46
CA TYR A 19 14.05 -4.99 -3.42
C TYR A 19 15.16 -4.33 -4.23
N GLU A 20 16.26 -3.90 -3.59
CA GLU A 20 17.38 -3.27 -4.30
C GLU A 20 18.02 -4.22 -5.33
N ARG A 21 18.21 -5.50 -4.97
CA ARG A 21 18.70 -6.53 -5.90
C ARG A 21 17.74 -6.74 -7.08
N LEU A 22 16.45 -6.92 -6.80
CA LEU A 22 15.44 -7.11 -7.84
C LEU A 22 15.27 -5.86 -8.72
N ARG A 23 15.45 -4.66 -8.16
CA ARG A 23 15.46 -3.40 -8.90
C ARG A 23 16.69 -3.29 -9.80
N ALA A 24 17.86 -3.75 -9.36
CA ALA A 24 19.04 -3.85 -10.20
C ALA A 24 18.83 -4.86 -11.35
N ASP A 25 18.16 -5.99 -11.08
CA ASP A 25 17.83 -6.99 -12.10
C ASP A 25 16.69 -6.56 -13.04
N ARG A 26 15.77 -5.69 -12.60
CA ARG A 26 14.77 -5.04 -13.47
C ARG A 26 15.42 -4.31 -14.65
N CYS A 27 16.60 -3.71 -14.46
CA CYS A 27 17.34 -3.04 -15.54
C CYS A 27 18.00 -4.03 -16.51
N ARG A 28 18.13 -5.32 -16.15
CA ARG A 28 18.80 -6.34 -16.98
C ARG A 28 17.87 -7.12 -17.91
N SER A 29 16.58 -7.26 -17.59
CA SER A 29 15.64 -8.00 -18.45
C SER A 29 14.19 -7.59 -18.22
N LYS A 30 13.34 -7.71 -19.26
CA LYS A 30 11.88 -7.54 -19.15
C LYS A 30 11.26 -8.50 -18.13
N GLU A 31 11.83 -9.70 -17.99
CA GLU A 31 11.44 -10.69 -16.99
C GLU A 31 11.74 -10.21 -15.56
N GLY A 32 12.86 -9.52 -15.35
CA GLY A 32 13.22 -8.93 -14.05
C GLY A 32 12.20 -7.90 -13.59
N SER A 33 11.61 -7.13 -14.51
CA SER A 33 10.53 -6.20 -14.20
C SER A 33 9.26 -6.92 -13.72
N ALA A 34 8.89 -8.04 -14.35
CA ALA A 34 7.72 -8.82 -13.96
C ALA A 34 7.94 -9.51 -12.60
N THR A 35 9.15 -10.04 -12.36
CA THR A 35 9.52 -10.64 -11.07
C THR A 35 9.52 -9.61 -9.94
N LEU A 36 10.04 -8.40 -10.16
CA LEU A 36 10.00 -7.32 -9.18
C LEU A 36 8.54 -6.92 -8.86
N ASP A 37 7.71 -6.75 -9.88
CA ASP A 37 6.31 -6.37 -9.70
C ASP A 37 5.54 -7.44 -8.91
N ALA A 38 5.73 -8.71 -9.25
CA ALA A 38 5.13 -9.83 -8.52
C ALA A 38 5.62 -9.91 -7.07
N TYR A 39 6.92 -9.71 -6.82
CA TYR A 39 7.49 -9.70 -5.47
C TYR A 39 6.90 -8.57 -4.62
N LEU A 40 6.88 -7.35 -5.15
CA LEU A 40 6.30 -6.18 -4.48
C LEU A 40 4.80 -6.38 -4.24
N SER A 41 4.06 -6.79 -5.26
CA SER A 41 2.62 -7.05 -5.16
C SER A 41 2.33 -8.05 -4.04
N HIS A 42 3.07 -9.16 -3.98
CA HIS A 42 2.90 -10.15 -2.93
C HIS A 42 3.28 -9.60 -1.54
N LYS A 43 4.38 -8.85 -1.42
CA LYS A 43 4.80 -8.22 -0.16
C LYS A 43 3.74 -7.25 0.35
N HIS A 44 3.21 -6.42 -0.53
CA HIS A 44 2.13 -5.48 -0.24
C HIS A 44 0.86 -6.20 0.20
N ASP A 45 0.44 -7.25 -0.50
CA ASP A 45 -0.78 -8.00 -0.16
C ASP A 45 -0.65 -8.71 1.18
N LYS A 46 0.52 -9.29 1.49
CA LYS A 46 0.80 -9.89 2.80
C LYS A 46 0.74 -8.87 3.93
N LEU A 47 1.33 -7.70 3.73
CA LEU A 47 1.34 -6.64 4.74
C LEU A 47 -0.06 -6.07 4.95
N LEU A 48 -0.81 -5.85 3.87
CA LEU A 48 -2.20 -5.42 3.92
C LEU A 48 -3.09 -6.43 4.63
N ALA A 49 -3.02 -7.72 4.27
CA ALA A 49 -3.81 -8.76 4.90
C ALA A 49 -3.46 -8.99 6.38
N LYS A 50 -2.25 -8.61 6.80
CA LYS A 50 -1.79 -8.70 8.19
C LYS A 50 -2.23 -7.51 9.03
N LEU A 51 -2.28 -6.31 8.44
CA LEU A 51 -2.54 -5.06 9.16
C LEU A 51 -4.00 -4.62 9.10
N LEU A 52 -4.66 -4.86 7.97
CA LEU A 52 -6.01 -4.41 7.71
C LEU A 52 -6.97 -5.59 7.68
N GLN A 53 -8.23 -5.32 8.02
CA GLN A 53 -9.28 -6.33 7.90
C GLN A 53 -9.56 -6.63 6.43
N PRO A 54 -9.79 -7.89 6.07
CA PRO A 54 -10.27 -8.25 4.74
C PRO A 54 -11.53 -7.44 4.40
N ASP A 55 -11.70 -7.07 3.13
CA ASP A 55 -12.85 -6.33 2.60
C ASP A 55 -13.01 -4.86 3.00
N THR A 56 -12.15 -4.32 3.87
CA THR A 56 -12.17 -2.88 4.24
C THR A 56 -11.21 -2.02 3.44
N TYR A 57 -10.36 -2.63 2.60
CA TYR A 57 -9.35 -1.94 1.83
C TYR A 57 -9.25 -2.49 0.41
N ARG A 58 -8.77 -1.65 -0.50
CA ARG A 58 -8.53 -1.98 -1.90
C ARG A 58 -7.18 -1.44 -2.33
N LYS A 59 -6.26 -2.33 -2.72
CA LYS A 59 -4.98 -1.91 -3.33
C LYS A 59 -5.27 -1.28 -4.69
N LYS A 60 -4.87 -0.03 -4.89
CA LYS A 60 -5.05 0.69 -6.17
C LYS A 60 -3.87 0.44 -7.10
N SER A 61 -2.67 0.66 -6.60
CA SER A 61 -1.45 0.62 -7.40
C SER A 61 -0.26 0.22 -6.54
N SER A 62 0.69 -0.50 -7.12
CA SER A 62 2.02 -0.68 -6.52
C SER A 62 2.99 0.29 -7.18
N LEU A 63 3.81 0.96 -6.39
CA LEU A 63 4.90 1.79 -6.89
C LEU A 63 6.11 0.87 -6.97
N ALA A 64 6.64 0.63 -8.17
CA ALA A 64 7.83 -0.21 -8.35
C ALA A 64 9.14 0.60 -8.43
N ILE A 65 9.04 1.93 -8.40
CA ILE A 65 10.19 2.86 -8.43
C ILE A 65 10.70 3.11 -7.00
N VAL A 66 9.77 3.12 -6.05
CA VAL A 66 9.97 3.23 -4.60
C VAL A 66 9.30 2.01 -3.98
N ASP A 67 9.87 1.37 -2.96
CA ASP A 67 9.25 0.22 -2.29
C ASP A 67 7.97 0.68 -1.55
N GLY A 68 6.85 0.77 -2.27
CA GLY A 68 5.63 1.39 -1.76
C GLY A 68 4.40 1.11 -2.60
N PHE A 69 3.24 1.48 -2.09
CA PHE A 69 1.96 1.21 -2.73
C PHE A 69 0.87 2.20 -2.31
N ALA A 70 -0.15 2.31 -3.17
CA ALA A 70 -1.35 3.06 -2.90
C ALA A 70 -2.47 2.08 -2.49
N VAL A 71 -3.01 2.28 -1.30
CA VAL A 71 -4.18 1.58 -0.80
C VAL A 71 -5.33 2.56 -0.62
N GLU A 72 -6.47 2.22 -1.18
CA GLU A 72 -7.72 2.90 -0.93
C GLU A 72 -8.42 2.21 0.24
N ILE A 73 -8.67 2.96 1.30
CA ILE A 73 -9.47 2.49 2.43
C ILE A 73 -10.89 2.96 2.16
N THR A 74 -11.80 2.00 2.05
CA THR A 74 -13.21 2.27 1.74
C THR A 74 -14.05 2.11 3.00
N ASP A 75 -15.01 3.01 3.21
CA ASP A 75 -16.00 2.98 4.29
C ASP A 75 -17.05 1.87 4.10
N ALA A 76 -16.61 0.66 3.73
CA ALA A 76 -17.48 -0.30 3.10
C ALA A 76 -18.44 -1.02 4.06
N GLN A 77 -18.38 -0.80 5.38
CA GLN A 77 -19.30 -1.50 6.29
C GLN A 77 -19.90 -0.72 7.45
N LEU A 78 -19.36 0.38 7.96
CA LEU A 78 -20.00 1.12 9.06
C LEU A 78 -19.50 2.55 9.03
N ALA A 79 -20.43 3.50 9.00
CA ALA A 79 -20.27 4.96 8.99
C ALA A 79 -19.46 5.52 10.19
N ASP A 80 -18.24 5.02 10.38
CA ASP A 80 -17.35 5.33 11.48
C ASP A 80 -16.01 5.80 10.90
N LEU A 81 -15.90 7.12 10.77
CA LEU A 81 -14.67 7.87 10.44
C LEU A 81 -13.46 7.40 11.28
N VAL A 82 -13.74 6.85 12.47
CA VAL A 82 -12.75 6.29 13.41
C VAL A 82 -12.04 5.07 12.83
N VAL A 83 -12.73 4.21 12.08
CA VAL A 83 -12.14 2.98 11.51
C VAL A 83 -11.07 3.32 10.47
N MET A 84 -11.32 4.33 9.63
CA MET A 84 -10.34 4.78 8.63
C MET A 84 -9.07 5.32 9.28
N ALA A 85 -9.22 6.20 10.27
CA ALA A 85 -8.10 6.76 11.00
C ALA A 85 -7.31 5.69 11.76
N MET A 86 -7.98 4.67 12.31
CA MET A 86 -7.33 3.53 12.95
C MET A 86 -6.53 2.71 11.95
N GLN A 87 -7.09 2.36 10.80
CA GLN A 87 -6.38 1.59 9.77
C GLN A 87 -5.14 2.32 9.25
N ALA A 88 -5.24 3.62 8.98
CA ALA A 88 -4.10 4.45 8.62
C ALA A 88 -3.05 4.52 9.74
N SER A 89 -3.48 4.58 11.01
CA SER A 89 -2.57 4.58 12.16
C SER A 89 -1.87 3.24 12.33
N ILE A 90 -2.55 2.12 12.09
CA ILE A 90 -1.96 0.77 12.11
C ILE A 90 -0.86 0.66 11.05
N LEU A 91 -1.10 1.18 9.84
CA LEU A 91 -0.08 1.26 8.79
C LEU A 91 1.13 2.09 9.23
N ARG A 92 0.91 3.23 9.92
CA ARG A 92 2.00 4.07 10.45
C ARG A 92 2.80 3.39 11.57
N LEU A 93 2.17 2.50 12.34
CA LEU A 93 2.78 1.74 13.42
C LEU A 93 3.54 0.49 12.93
N ALA A 94 3.34 0.09 11.67
CA ALA A 94 4.00 -1.08 11.13
C ALA A 94 5.51 -0.84 10.99
N LYS A 95 6.33 -1.71 11.60
CA LYS A 95 7.81 -1.61 11.58
C LYS A 95 8.40 -1.65 10.17
N GLU A 96 7.68 -2.24 9.23
CA GLU A 96 8.09 -2.39 7.83
C GLU A 96 7.74 -1.14 7.00
N VAL A 97 6.89 -0.25 7.54
CA VAL A 97 6.45 0.98 6.90
C VAL A 97 7.28 2.14 7.40
N ARG A 98 7.79 2.94 6.46
CA ARG A 98 8.57 4.14 6.72
C ARG A 98 7.69 5.36 6.84
N VAL A 99 6.79 5.54 5.88
CA VAL A 99 5.93 6.72 5.76
C VAL A 99 4.56 6.30 5.26
N VAL A 100 3.51 6.89 5.83
CA VAL A 100 2.14 6.78 5.33
C VAL A 100 1.59 8.19 5.10
N GLU A 101 1.41 8.55 3.84
CA GLU A 101 0.80 9.81 3.45
C GLU A 101 -0.63 9.59 2.98
N LYS A 102 -1.52 10.49 3.39
CA LYS A 102 -2.89 10.53 2.88
C LYS A 102 -2.88 11.34 1.59
N ASN A 103 -3.41 10.77 0.51
CA ASN A 103 -3.63 11.51 -0.72
C ASN A 103 -4.82 12.45 -0.53
N GLN A 104 -4.56 13.76 -0.49
CA GLN A 104 -5.59 14.80 -0.31
C GLN A 104 -6.28 15.21 -1.62
N GLU A 105 -5.82 14.72 -2.78
CA GLU A 105 -6.37 15.14 -4.08
C GLU A 105 -7.75 14.52 -4.42
N LEU A 106 -8.25 13.58 -3.62
CA LEU A 106 -9.55 12.90 -3.85
C LEU A 106 -10.70 13.43 -2.96
N ALA A 107 -10.59 14.65 -2.42
CA ALA A 107 -11.62 15.29 -1.60
C ALA A 107 -12.88 15.70 -2.39
#